data_AF-A0A7S2G257-F1
#
_entry.id   AF-A0A7S2G257-F1
#
_cell.length_a   1.000
_cell.length_b   1.000
_cell.length_c   1.000
_cell.angle_alpha   90.00
_cell.angle_beta   90.00
_cell.angle_gamma   90.00
#
_symmetry.space_group_name_H-M   'P 1'
#
loop_
_entity.id
_entity.type
_entity.pdbx_description
1 polymer ?
#
loop_
_entity_poly.entity_id
_entity_poly.type
_entity_poly.pdbx_seq_one_letter_code
_entity_poly.pdbx_strand_id
1 'polypeptide(L)'
;LGRWCRLRNLTEDEGEPTHYETTSVEQRNAAAHEAYLMAQAPHEGVSPVPSNRAAPALKADGLAVLENVMSAETAAALLAHVNEEIDHQAAQTEAATEIAVLAGAGEDRGPSSATMRLRHDVKLDVERQVVDVALNQVLSTTGLALTHALRHSYPILHECGAVVSEPGAPQQPVHPDSEWSRLPSFVVVFVALHEVTEAMGATVLLSGTHTEDAHAAYVWGQPMPWGHGERDADDDSEMAELLRC
;
A
#
# COMPACT_ATOMS: atom_id res chain seq x y z
N LEU A 1 -5.05 23.57 -5.60
CA LEU A 1 -4.83 24.81 -4.82
C LEU A 1 -4.52 24.41 -3.39
N GLY A 2 -3.28 24.63 -2.94
CA GLY A 2 -2.82 24.11 -1.65
C GLY A 2 -3.33 24.88 -0.43
N ARG A 3 -3.28 24.20 0.73
CA ARG A 3 -2.86 24.71 2.05
C ARG A 3 -2.93 23.57 3.08
N TRP A 4 -1.82 23.41 3.80
CA TRP A 4 -1.62 22.50 4.93
C TRP A 4 -2.18 23.12 6.23
N CYS A 5 -2.72 22.29 7.14
CA CYS A 5 -2.73 22.58 8.59
C CYS A 5 -2.91 21.30 9.43
N ARG A 6 -2.34 21.37 10.64
CA ARG A 6 -1.89 20.29 11.53
C ARG A 6 -2.86 19.98 12.70
N LEU A 7 -2.81 18.72 13.18
CA LEU A 7 -3.21 18.13 14.48
C LEU A 7 -4.68 18.20 14.97
N ARG A 8 -5.23 17.02 15.28
CA ARG A 8 -6.20 16.84 16.38
C ARG A 8 -5.83 15.64 17.24
N ASN A 9 -5.81 15.88 18.56
CA ASN A 9 -5.95 14.87 19.60
C ASN A 9 -7.35 14.27 19.51
N LEU A 10 -7.47 12.95 19.43
CA LEU A 10 -8.69 12.25 19.75
C LEU A 10 -8.49 11.60 21.12
N THR A 11 -9.25 12.10 22.08
CA THR A 11 -9.47 11.48 23.39
C THR A 11 -10.15 10.14 23.19
N GLU A 12 -9.72 9.20 24.03
CA GLU A 12 -10.20 7.84 24.25
C GLU A 12 -11.72 7.70 24.05
N ASP A 13 -12.14 6.81 23.15
CA ASP A 13 -13.43 6.14 23.22
C ASP A 13 -13.16 4.64 23.08
N GLU A 14 -13.47 3.90 24.13
CA GLU A 14 -13.11 2.50 24.33
C GLU A 14 -14.00 1.61 23.43
N GLY A 15 -13.45 1.16 22.30
CA GLY A 15 -13.96 0.05 21.52
C GLY A 15 -13.01 -1.14 21.61
N GLU A 16 -13.52 -2.30 22.03
CA GLU A 16 -12.72 -3.52 22.28
C GLU A 16 -11.89 -3.96 21.06
N PRO A 17 -10.59 -4.31 21.24
CA PRO A 17 -9.71 -4.63 20.14
C PRO A 17 -9.87 -6.07 19.66
N THR A 18 -10.17 -6.27 18.38
CA THR A 18 -10.06 -7.57 17.71
C THR A 18 -8.67 -7.78 17.13
N HIS A 19 -7.96 -8.78 17.66
CA HIS A 19 -6.83 -9.54 17.10
C HIS A 19 -5.74 -8.79 16.30
N TYR A 20 -4.83 -8.16 17.04
CA TYR A 20 -3.37 -8.41 17.07
C TYR A 20 -2.93 -7.71 18.36
N GLU A 21 -2.76 -8.43 19.47
CA GLU A 21 -2.16 -7.83 20.68
C GLU A 21 -0.65 -7.63 20.44
N THR A 22 -0.35 -6.68 19.57
CA THR A 22 0.90 -5.93 19.70
C THR A 22 0.75 -5.12 20.98
N THR A 23 1.74 -5.20 21.86
CA THR A 23 1.70 -4.47 23.12
C THR A 23 1.52 -2.97 22.83
N SER A 24 0.89 -2.21 23.73
CA SER A 24 0.73 -0.75 23.55
C SER A 24 2.06 -0.01 23.30
N VAL A 25 3.20 -0.63 23.63
CA VAL A 25 4.54 -0.12 23.34
C VAL A 25 4.92 -0.33 21.87
N GLU A 26 4.62 -1.50 21.29
CA GLU A 26 4.88 -1.81 19.88
C GLU A 26 4.09 -0.88 18.95
N GLN A 27 2.81 -0.67 19.27
CA GLN A 27 1.95 0.26 18.53
C GLN A 27 2.46 1.70 18.61
N ARG A 28 2.91 2.13 19.81
CA ARG A 28 3.51 3.46 20.00
C ARG A 28 4.82 3.63 19.25
N ASN A 29 5.67 2.60 19.22
CA ASN A 29 6.94 2.64 18.50
C ASN A 29 6.74 2.65 16.98
N ALA A 30 5.80 1.85 16.46
CA ALA A 30 5.42 1.88 15.05
C ALA A 30 4.86 3.25 14.65
N ALA A 31 3.96 3.82 15.45
CA ALA A 31 3.41 5.15 15.21
C ALA A 31 4.47 6.26 15.28
N ALA A 32 5.43 6.17 16.21
CA ALA A 32 6.54 7.12 16.30
C ALA A 32 7.50 7.01 15.10
N HIS A 33 7.75 5.79 14.60
CA HIS A 33 8.55 5.55 13.41
C HIS A 33 7.86 6.05 12.14
N GLU A 34 6.56 5.77 11.99
CA GLU A 34 5.74 6.31 10.91
C GLU A 34 5.75 7.83 10.94
N ALA A 35 5.52 8.45 12.10
CA ALA A 35 5.59 9.89 12.25
C ALA A 35 6.98 10.46 11.90
N TYR A 36 8.06 9.74 12.23
CA TYR A 36 9.43 10.11 11.86
C TYR A 36 9.65 10.02 10.34
N LEU A 37 9.28 8.90 9.70
CA LEU A 37 9.39 8.72 8.26
C LEU A 37 8.59 9.77 7.51
N MET A 38 7.34 9.99 7.92
CA MET A 38 6.50 11.05 7.38
C MET A 38 7.13 12.42 7.59
N ALA A 39 7.74 12.71 8.74
CA ALA A 39 8.39 14.00 9.00
C ALA A 39 9.64 14.24 8.14
N GLN A 40 10.40 13.19 7.82
CA GLN A 40 11.62 13.27 6.99
C GLN A 40 11.32 13.24 5.49
N ALA A 41 10.22 12.60 5.08
CA ALA A 41 9.84 12.55 3.68
C ALA A 41 9.58 13.97 3.14
N PRO A 42 9.99 14.27 1.89
CA PRO A 42 9.66 15.53 1.26
C PRO A 42 8.14 15.74 1.26
N HIS A 43 7.67 16.78 1.96
CA HIS A 43 6.25 17.15 2.03
C HIS A 43 5.77 17.94 0.81
N GLU A 44 6.65 18.32 -0.10
CA GLU A 44 6.24 18.99 -1.32
C GLU A 44 5.54 17.97 -2.22
N GLY A 45 4.26 18.22 -2.52
CA GLY A 45 3.49 17.36 -3.40
C GLY A 45 4.26 17.14 -4.71
N VAL A 46 4.47 15.88 -5.06
CA VAL A 46 5.19 15.55 -6.29
C VAL A 46 4.37 16.06 -7.47
N SER A 47 4.96 17.02 -8.18
CA SER A 47 4.31 17.61 -9.34
C SER A 47 4.23 16.57 -10.46
N PRO A 48 3.12 16.50 -11.20
CA PRO A 48 3.01 15.65 -12.36
C PRO A 48 4.17 15.88 -13.34
N VAL A 49 4.71 14.79 -13.88
CA VAL A 49 5.77 14.84 -14.88
C VAL A 49 5.24 14.34 -16.23
N PRO A 50 5.81 14.81 -17.36
CA PRO A 50 5.55 14.17 -18.64
C PRO A 50 6.01 12.71 -18.64
N SER A 51 5.35 11.84 -19.42
CA SER A 51 5.64 10.39 -19.44
C SER A 51 7.10 10.05 -19.75
N ASN A 52 7.76 10.83 -20.62
CA ASN A 52 9.18 10.66 -20.95
C ASN A 52 10.15 11.02 -19.79
N ARG A 53 9.65 11.63 -18.71
CA ARG A 53 10.39 11.95 -17.48
C ARG A 53 10.06 11.02 -16.32
N ALA A 54 9.10 10.10 -16.48
CA ALA A 54 8.68 9.19 -15.42
C ALA A 54 9.79 8.24 -14.96
N ALA A 55 10.55 7.62 -15.88
CA ALA A 55 11.65 6.72 -15.49
C ALA A 55 12.78 7.44 -14.71
N PRO A 56 13.26 8.62 -15.14
CA PRO A 56 14.17 9.43 -14.32
C PRO A 56 13.60 9.80 -12.94
N ALA A 57 12.32 10.17 -12.86
CA ALA A 57 11.67 10.50 -11.58
C ALA A 57 11.56 9.28 -10.66
N LEU A 58 11.09 8.13 -11.16
CA LEU A 58 11.07 6.86 -10.41
C LEU A 58 12.45 6.50 -9.85
N LYS A 59 13.51 6.70 -10.64
CA LYS A 59 14.88 6.42 -10.19
C LYS A 59 15.34 7.37 -9.08
N ALA A 60 15.05 8.66 -9.21
CA ALA A 60 15.51 9.68 -8.26
C ALA A 60 14.69 9.66 -6.97
N ASP A 61 13.37 9.57 -7.11
CA ASP A 61 12.40 9.93 -6.08
C ASP A 61 11.60 8.71 -5.59
N GLY A 62 11.76 7.55 -6.23
CA GLY A 62 11.05 6.31 -5.90
C GLY A 62 9.60 6.28 -6.38
N LEU A 63 9.11 7.40 -6.92
CA LEU A 63 7.74 7.57 -7.38
C LEU A 63 7.70 8.57 -8.54
N ALA A 64 6.66 8.48 -9.37
CA ALA A 64 6.38 9.45 -10.43
C ALA A 64 4.87 9.63 -10.56
N VAL A 65 4.42 10.88 -10.65
CA VAL A 65 3.00 11.22 -10.83
C VAL A 65 2.76 11.54 -12.30
N LEU A 66 1.76 10.89 -12.88
CA LEU A 66 1.34 11.08 -14.26
C LEU A 66 -0.14 11.45 -14.29
N GLU A 67 -0.48 12.44 -15.10
CA GLU A 67 -1.88 12.83 -15.34
C GLU A 67 -2.41 12.18 -16.62
N ASN A 68 -3.73 11.97 -16.66
CA ASN A 68 -4.46 11.55 -17.86
C ASN A 68 -3.93 10.25 -18.50
N VAL A 69 -3.46 9.29 -17.68
CA VAL A 69 -3.03 7.96 -18.14
C VAL A 69 -4.18 7.08 -18.66
N MET A 70 -5.42 7.48 -18.36
CA MET A 70 -6.66 6.81 -18.73
C MET A 70 -7.74 7.87 -18.97
N SER A 71 -8.64 7.61 -19.92
CA SER A 71 -9.82 8.47 -20.16
C SER A 71 -10.82 8.38 -19.00
N ALA A 72 -11.61 9.44 -18.79
CA ALA A 72 -12.63 9.47 -17.76
C ALA A 72 -13.71 8.40 -18.00
N GLU A 73 -14.04 8.13 -19.26
CA GLU A 73 -15.01 7.11 -19.66
C GLU A 73 -14.51 5.70 -19.32
N THR A 74 -13.23 5.41 -19.60
CA THR A 74 -12.63 4.12 -19.25
C THR A 74 -12.49 3.96 -17.74
N ALA A 75 -12.13 5.02 -17.01
CA ALA A 75 -12.07 4.99 -15.55
C ALA A 75 -13.44 4.71 -14.92
N ALA A 76 -14.50 5.37 -15.40
CA ALA A 76 -15.87 5.15 -14.94
C ALA A 76 -16.36 3.72 -15.24
N ALA A 77 -16.06 3.20 -16.43
CA ALA A 77 -16.42 1.82 -16.80
C ALA A 77 -15.69 0.78 -15.93
N LEU A 78 -14.39 0.97 -15.69
CA LEU A 78 -13.62 0.09 -14.82
C LEU A 78 -14.08 0.17 -13.36
N LEU A 79 -14.41 1.37 -12.87
CA LEU A 79 -14.97 1.56 -11.53
C LEU A 79 -16.31 0.80 -11.37
N ALA A 80 -17.20 0.91 -12.36
CA ALA A 80 -18.46 0.18 -12.34
C ALA A 80 -18.22 -1.35 -12.29
N HIS A 81 -17.28 -1.85 -13.08
CA HIS A 81 -16.89 -3.25 -13.07
C HIS A 81 -16.32 -3.71 -11.72
N VAL A 82 -15.46 -2.89 -11.09
CA VAL A 82 -14.91 -3.19 -9.75
C VAL A 82 -16.02 -3.30 -8.70
N ASN A 83 -16.99 -2.38 -8.73
CA ASN A 83 -18.12 -2.41 -7.79
C ASN A 83 -19.01 -3.65 -8.01
N GLU A 84 -19.29 -4.01 -9.27
CA GLU A 84 -20.01 -5.24 -9.60
C GLU A 84 -19.29 -6.49 -9.07
N GLU A 85 -17.96 -6.52 -9.14
CA GLU A 85 -17.17 -7.65 -8.61
C GLU A 85 -17.21 -7.71 -7.08
N ILE A 86 -17.20 -6.56 -6.40
CA ILE A 86 -17.38 -6.49 -4.94
C ILE A 86 -18.77 -7.04 -4.54
N ASP A 87 -19.82 -6.59 -5.23
CA ASP A 87 -21.20 -7.07 -5.00
C ASP A 87 -21.31 -8.58 -5.24
N HIS A 88 -20.68 -9.08 -6.30
CA HIS A 88 -20.63 -10.50 -6.62
C HIS A 88 -19.89 -11.31 -5.54
N GLN A 89 -18.74 -10.85 -5.06
CA GLN A 89 -18.00 -11.49 -3.97
C GLN A 89 -18.78 -11.50 -2.65
N ALA A 90 -19.51 -10.41 -2.35
CA ALA A 90 -20.38 -10.34 -1.19
C ALA A 90 -21.52 -11.38 -1.27
N ALA A 91 -22.20 -11.46 -2.42
CA ALA A 91 -23.27 -12.45 -2.64
C ALA A 91 -22.77 -13.90 -2.57
N GLN A 92 -21.59 -14.18 -3.11
CA GLN A 92 -20.96 -15.52 -3.00
C GLN A 92 -20.63 -15.89 -1.55
N THR A 93 -20.15 -14.93 -0.76
CA THR A 93 -19.84 -15.13 0.66
C THR A 93 -21.09 -15.42 1.48
N GLU A 94 -22.18 -14.69 1.20
CA GLU A 94 -23.48 -14.91 1.85
C GLU A 94 -24.03 -16.31 1.51
N ALA A 95 -24.07 -16.68 0.23
CA ALA A 95 -24.54 -17.99 -0.21
C ALA A 95 -23.70 -19.15 0.36
N ALA A 96 -22.37 -18.99 0.43
CA ALA A 96 -21.48 -19.99 1.04
C ALA A 96 -21.75 -20.13 2.55
N THR A 97 -22.05 -19.03 3.23
CA THR A 97 -22.43 -19.02 4.64
C THR A 97 -23.75 -19.75 4.85
N GLU A 98 -24.76 -19.49 4.02
CA GLU A 98 -26.07 -20.17 4.06
C GLU A 98 -25.92 -21.69 3.86
N ILE A 99 -25.12 -22.11 2.86
CA ILE A 99 -24.83 -23.54 2.63
C ILE A 99 -24.14 -24.16 3.84
N ALA A 100 -23.17 -23.47 4.44
CA ALA A 100 -22.44 -23.98 5.62
C ALA A 100 -23.37 -24.14 6.83
N VAL A 101 -24.30 -23.20 7.04
CA VAL A 101 -25.33 -23.28 8.09
C VAL A 101 -26.26 -24.46 7.84
N LEU A 102 -26.76 -24.62 6.61
CA LEU A 102 -27.64 -25.74 6.22
C LEU A 102 -26.94 -27.11 6.31
N ALA A 103 -25.62 -27.15 6.11
CA ALA A 103 -24.81 -28.38 6.24
C ALA A 103 -24.55 -28.78 7.70
N GLY A 104 -25.10 -28.08 8.70
CA GLY A 104 -24.97 -28.43 10.11
C GLY A 104 -23.60 -28.12 10.70
N ALA A 105 -22.78 -27.29 10.05
CA ALA A 105 -21.52 -26.78 10.60
C ALA A 105 -21.76 -25.61 11.59
N GLY A 106 -22.72 -25.78 12.50
CA GLY A 106 -23.26 -24.73 13.35
C GLY A 106 -22.30 -24.16 14.40
N GLU A 107 -22.35 -22.83 14.49
CA GLU A 107 -22.49 -22.05 15.74
C GLU A 107 -21.28 -21.79 16.66
N ASP A 108 -20.04 -21.93 16.19
CA ASP A 108 -18.87 -21.48 16.98
C ASP A 108 -17.87 -20.63 16.19
N ARG A 109 -18.41 -19.76 15.33
CA ARG A 109 -17.65 -18.62 14.80
C ARG A 109 -18.19 -17.40 15.53
N GLY A 110 -17.34 -16.80 16.39
CA GLY A 110 -17.54 -15.46 16.95
C GLY A 110 -17.92 -14.44 15.87
N PRO A 111 -18.30 -13.20 16.25
CA PRO A 111 -19.04 -12.25 15.41
C PRO A 111 -18.62 -12.41 13.96
N SER A 112 -19.56 -12.91 13.14
CA SER A 112 -19.34 -13.33 11.76
C SER A 112 -18.25 -12.49 11.12
N SER A 113 -17.34 -13.06 10.34
CA SER A 113 -16.37 -12.29 9.55
C SER A 113 -17.01 -11.31 8.54
N ALA A 114 -18.32 -11.10 8.62
CA ALA A 114 -19.02 -9.87 8.29
C ALA A 114 -18.78 -8.73 9.33
N THR A 115 -17.77 -8.80 10.19
CA THR A 115 -16.99 -7.61 10.53
C THR A 115 -16.55 -7.03 9.21
N MET A 116 -17.35 -6.07 8.73
CA MET A 116 -17.21 -5.39 7.45
C MET A 116 -15.73 -5.27 7.14
N ARG A 117 -15.27 -6.02 6.14
CA ARG A 117 -13.99 -5.69 5.53
C ARG A 117 -14.23 -4.33 4.88
N LEU A 118 -13.92 -3.26 5.61
CA LEU A 118 -13.98 -1.89 5.11
C LEU A 118 -12.92 -1.66 4.03
N ARG A 119 -12.19 -2.70 3.64
CA ARG A 119 -11.21 -2.69 2.57
C ARG A 119 -11.35 -3.94 1.72
N HIS A 120 -11.51 -3.75 0.43
CA HIS A 120 -11.61 -4.80 -0.57
C HIS A 120 -10.32 -4.84 -1.38
N ASP A 121 -9.77 -6.04 -1.57
CA ASP A 121 -8.73 -6.33 -2.57
C ASP A 121 -9.39 -7.21 -3.64
N VAL A 122 -9.63 -6.62 -4.80
CA VAL A 122 -10.35 -7.23 -5.91
C VAL A 122 -9.35 -7.60 -6.99
N LYS A 123 -9.15 -8.90 -7.23
CA LYS A 123 -8.33 -9.36 -8.36
C LYS A 123 -9.10 -9.17 -9.66
N LEU A 124 -8.47 -8.53 -10.64
CA LEU A 124 -9.08 -8.21 -11.92
C LEU A 124 -8.66 -9.23 -12.97
N ASP A 125 -9.65 -9.80 -13.64
CA ASP A 125 -9.44 -10.70 -14.77
C ASP A 125 -9.04 -9.88 -16.01
N VAL A 126 -7.77 -10.00 -16.41
CA VAL A 126 -7.19 -9.27 -17.55
C VAL A 126 -7.79 -9.67 -18.89
N GLU A 127 -8.50 -10.80 -18.98
CA GLU A 127 -9.22 -11.21 -20.19
C GLU A 127 -10.56 -10.47 -20.34
N ARG A 128 -11.04 -9.79 -19.29
CA ARG A 128 -12.24 -8.95 -19.37
C ARG A 128 -11.94 -7.71 -20.20
N GLN A 129 -12.79 -7.46 -21.19
CA GLN A 129 -12.63 -6.34 -22.12
C GLN A 129 -12.45 -4.98 -21.43
N VAL A 130 -13.19 -4.72 -20.34
CA VAL A 130 -13.07 -3.45 -19.59
C VAL A 130 -11.69 -3.30 -18.92
N VAL A 131 -11.12 -4.39 -18.42
CA VAL A 131 -9.78 -4.43 -17.80
C VAL A 131 -8.70 -4.32 -18.87
N ASP A 132 -8.82 -5.06 -19.98
CA ASP A 132 -7.89 -4.99 -21.12
C ASP A 132 -7.82 -3.58 -21.72
N VAL A 133 -8.97 -2.93 -21.97
CA VAL A 133 -9.01 -1.56 -22.50
C VAL A 133 -8.33 -0.58 -21.54
N ALA A 134 -8.61 -0.68 -20.24
CA ALA A 134 -8.00 0.16 -19.21
C ALA A 134 -6.48 -0.04 -19.13
N LEU A 135 -6.04 -1.29 -19.11
CA LEU A 135 -4.63 -1.66 -19.07
C LEU A 135 -3.88 -1.14 -20.30
N ASN A 136 -4.46 -1.30 -21.50
CA ASN A 136 -3.86 -0.79 -22.73
C ASN A 136 -3.69 0.74 -22.72
N GLN A 137 -4.65 1.50 -22.19
CA GLN A 137 -4.49 2.96 -22.05
C GLN A 137 -3.35 3.32 -21.10
N VAL A 138 -3.31 2.70 -19.92
CA VAL A 138 -2.24 2.93 -18.93
C VAL A 138 -0.88 2.58 -19.53
N LEU A 139 -0.73 1.39 -20.10
CA LEU A 139 0.52 0.92 -20.68
C LEU A 139 0.97 1.73 -21.90
N SER A 140 0.03 2.28 -22.69
CA SER A 140 0.39 3.17 -23.80
C SER A 140 1.12 4.44 -23.31
N THR A 141 0.86 4.85 -22.06
CA THR A 141 1.47 6.03 -21.44
C THR A 141 2.70 5.67 -20.61
N THR A 142 2.65 4.57 -19.86
CA THR A 142 3.67 4.20 -18.87
C THR A 142 4.68 3.19 -19.36
N GLY A 143 4.39 2.43 -20.42
CA GLY A 143 5.15 1.25 -20.82
C GLY A 143 6.64 1.51 -21.02
N LEU A 144 7.02 2.58 -21.73
CA LEU A 144 8.43 2.93 -21.93
C LEU A 144 9.13 3.28 -20.62
N ALA A 145 8.44 3.97 -19.72
CA ALA A 145 9.00 4.30 -18.41
C ALA A 145 9.21 3.05 -17.55
N LEU A 146 8.28 2.09 -17.59
CA LEU A 146 8.39 0.82 -16.88
C LEU A 146 9.57 -0.01 -17.40
N THR A 147 9.71 -0.16 -18.72
CA THR A 147 10.86 -0.84 -19.36
C THR A 147 12.19 -0.24 -18.91
N HIS A 148 12.29 1.09 -18.87
CA HIS A 148 13.51 1.77 -18.42
C HIS A 148 13.77 1.63 -16.92
N ALA A 149 12.73 1.78 -16.09
CA ALA A 149 12.84 1.69 -14.63
C ALA A 149 13.27 0.28 -14.19
N LEU A 150 12.64 -0.75 -14.76
CA LEU A 150 12.93 -2.17 -14.49
C LEU A 150 14.20 -2.68 -15.19
N ARG A 151 14.80 -1.86 -16.07
CA ARG A 151 15.97 -2.24 -16.89
C ARG A 151 15.76 -3.54 -17.65
N HIS A 152 14.54 -3.77 -18.10
CA HIS A 152 14.13 -5.00 -18.76
C HIS A 152 13.31 -4.68 -20.01
N SER A 153 13.64 -5.32 -21.14
CA SER A 153 12.99 -5.03 -22.43
C SER A 153 11.51 -5.43 -22.47
N TYR A 154 11.13 -6.43 -21.68
CA TYR A 154 9.78 -7.00 -21.67
C TYR A 154 9.33 -7.26 -20.23
N PRO A 155 9.00 -6.21 -19.45
CA PRO A 155 8.45 -6.42 -18.11
C PRO A 155 7.13 -7.20 -18.21
N ILE A 156 6.89 -8.07 -17.25
CA ILE A 156 5.70 -8.93 -17.20
C ILE A 156 4.73 -8.31 -16.20
N LEU A 157 3.45 -8.24 -16.57
CA LEU A 157 2.39 -7.91 -15.62
C LEU A 157 2.27 -9.04 -14.60
N HIS A 158 2.64 -8.76 -13.35
CA HIS A 158 2.59 -9.76 -12.29
C HIS A 158 1.21 -9.85 -11.65
N GLU A 159 0.56 -8.71 -11.43
CA GLU A 159 -0.70 -8.60 -10.73
C GLU A 159 -1.53 -7.44 -11.30
N CYS A 160 -2.85 -7.62 -11.37
CA CYS A 160 -3.81 -6.59 -11.70
C CYS A 160 -4.98 -6.69 -10.70
N GLY A 161 -5.21 -5.62 -9.96
CA GLY A 161 -6.23 -5.59 -8.93
C GLY A 161 -6.71 -4.18 -8.62
N ALA A 162 -7.81 -4.10 -7.89
CA ALA A 162 -8.33 -2.86 -7.33
C ALA A 162 -8.36 -2.95 -5.80
N VAL A 163 -7.95 -1.87 -5.14
CA VAL A 163 -8.10 -1.70 -3.70
C VAL A 163 -9.19 -0.66 -3.46
N VAL A 164 -10.23 -1.04 -2.74
CA VAL A 164 -11.35 -0.15 -2.39
C VAL A 164 -11.40 -0.01 -0.88
N SER A 165 -11.52 1.23 -0.39
CA SER A 165 -11.71 1.52 1.04
C SER A 165 -13.09 2.12 1.25
N GLU A 166 -13.87 1.48 2.10
CA GLU A 166 -15.18 1.95 2.55
C GLU A 166 -15.04 3.08 3.59
N PRO A 167 -16.07 3.92 3.76
CA PRO A 167 -16.08 4.92 4.82
C PRO A 167 -15.79 4.31 6.19
N GLY A 168 -14.79 4.87 6.88
CA GLY A 168 -14.34 4.40 8.19
C GLY A 168 -13.24 3.32 8.15
N ALA A 169 -12.77 2.93 6.96
CA ALA A 169 -11.61 2.04 6.85
C ALA A 169 -10.39 2.63 7.58
N PRO A 170 -9.67 1.86 8.41
CA PRO A 170 -8.47 2.35 9.06
C PRO A 170 -7.37 2.61 8.03
N GLN A 171 -6.51 3.59 8.33
CA GLN A 171 -5.32 3.87 7.55
C GLN A 171 -4.39 2.65 7.55
N GLN A 172 -3.76 2.36 6.42
CA GLN A 172 -2.69 1.37 6.36
C GLN A 172 -1.44 1.95 7.01
N PRO A 173 -0.71 1.19 7.84
CA PRO A 173 0.58 1.62 8.35
C PRO A 173 1.54 1.82 7.17
N VAL A 174 2.52 2.72 7.31
CA VAL A 174 3.62 2.84 6.34
C VAL A 174 4.33 1.50 6.23
N HIS A 175 4.51 1.00 5.01
CA HIS A 175 5.24 -0.22 4.70
C HIS A 175 5.82 -0.15 3.27
N PRO A 176 6.93 -0.85 2.99
CA PRO A 176 7.28 -1.16 1.62
C PRO A 176 6.43 -2.33 1.10
N ASP A 177 6.14 -2.35 -0.20
CA ASP A 177 5.40 -3.46 -0.83
C ASP A 177 6.25 -4.74 -0.95
N SER A 178 7.59 -4.62 -0.88
CA SER A 178 8.51 -5.77 -0.93
C SER A 178 9.78 -5.54 -0.12
N GLU A 179 10.60 -6.60 -0.04
CA GLU A 179 12.00 -6.48 0.35
C GLU A 179 12.81 -5.63 -0.65
N TRP A 180 13.86 -4.98 -0.16
CA TRP A 180 14.74 -4.20 -1.03
C TRP A 180 15.62 -5.10 -1.89
N SER A 181 15.82 -4.69 -3.14
CA SER A 181 16.78 -5.32 -4.04
C SER A 181 17.59 -4.29 -4.82
N ARG A 182 18.88 -4.59 -5.04
CA ARG A 182 19.79 -3.72 -5.80
C ARG A 182 19.35 -3.45 -7.23
N LEU A 183 18.65 -4.41 -7.83
CA LEU A 183 17.99 -4.27 -9.11
C LEU A 183 16.48 -4.16 -8.87
N PRO A 184 15.78 -3.16 -9.45
CA PRO A 184 14.33 -3.06 -9.31
C PRO A 184 13.65 -4.30 -9.88
N SER A 185 12.91 -5.03 -9.06
CA SER A 185 12.26 -6.29 -9.43
C SER A 185 10.77 -6.13 -9.78
N PHE A 186 10.13 -5.09 -9.26
CA PHE A 186 8.72 -4.77 -9.51
C PHE A 186 8.50 -3.25 -9.43
N VAL A 187 7.47 -2.77 -10.11
CA VAL A 187 6.97 -1.39 -10.02
C VAL A 187 5.46 -1.48 -9.92
N VAL A 188 4.87 -0.78 -8.96
CA VAL A 188 3.42 -0.69 -8.80
C VAL A 188 2.91 0.58 -9.49
N VAL A 189 1.82 0.45 -10.25
CA VAL A 189 1.16 1.58 -10.90
C VAL A 189 -0.23 1.74 -10.29
N PHE A 190 -0.39 2.76 -9.44
CA PHE A 190 -1.69 3.14 -8.90
C PHE A 190 -2.44 4.04 -9.89
N VAL A 191 -3.69 3.70 -10.17
CA VAL A 191 -4.59 4.51 -11.00
C VAL A 191 -5.84 4.80 -10.20
N ALA A 192 -6.09 6.07 -9.91
CA ALA A 192 -7.33 6.50 -9.30
C ALA A 192 -8.48 6.40 -10.31
N LEU A 193 -9.51 5.60 -10.01
CA LEU A 193 -10.68 5.41 -10.89
C LEU A 193 -11.77 6.47 -10.70
N HIS A 194 -11.64 7.29 -9.65
CA HIS A 194 -12.46 8.47 -9.37
C HIS A 194 -11.59 9.55 -8.73
N GLU A 195 -12.15 10.74 -8.53
CA GLU A 195 -11.48 11.82 -7.79
C GLU A 195 -11.25 11.41 -6.33
N VAL A 196 -9.99 11.39 -5.89
CA VAL A 196 -9.61 11.06 -4.53
C VAL A 196 -9.35 12.34 -3.75
N THR A 197 -10.03 12.49 -2.62
CA THR A 197 -9.83 13.63 -1.71
C THR A 197 -9.08 13.21 -0.46
N GLU A 198 -8.49 14.17 0.27
CA GLU A 198 -7.82 13.90 1.55
C GLU A 198 -8.76 13.24 2.57
N ALA A 199 -10.03 13.65 2.60
CA ALA A 199 -11.04 13.10 3.50
C ALA A 199 -11.36 11.62 3.24
N MET A 200 -11.00 11.09 2.07
CA MET A 200 -11.19 9.69 1.71
C MET A 200 -10.02 8.79 2.16
N GLY A 201 -8.97 9.37 2.75
CA GLY A 201 -7.78 8.61 3.16
C GLY A 201 -6.89 8.24 1.97
N ALA A 202 -6.56 9.22 1.12
CA ALA A 202 -5.69 9.03 -0.03
C ALA A 202 -4.36 8.37 0.35
N THR A 203 -3.86 7.45 -0.49
CA THR A 203 -2.57 6.80 -0.27
C THR A 203 -1.45 7.83 -0.17
N VAL A 204 -0.68 7.76 0.91
CA VAL A 204 0.51 8.60 1.11
C VAL A 204 1.73 7.81 0.64
N LEU A 205 2.36 8.28 -0.44
CA LEU A 205 3.63 7.75 -0.93
C LEU A 205 4.77 8.63 -0.43
N LEU A 206 5.79 8.02 0.17
CA LEU A 206 6.94 8.73 0.72
C LEU A 206 8.07 8.78 -0.32
N SER A 207 8.38 9.97 -0.82
CA SER A 207 9.44 10.14 -1.82
C SER A 207 10.82 9.85 -1.24
N GLY A 208 11.66 9.15 -2.00
CA GLY A 208 13.05 8.81 -1.62
C GLY A 208 13.19 7.63 -0.67
N THR A 209 12.08 6.96 -0.30
CA THR A 209 12.12 5.82 0.64
C THR A 209 12.27 4.46 -0.05
N HIS A 210 12.46 4.41 -1.36
CA HIS A 210 12.74 3.18 -2.13
C HIS A 210 14.21 2.71 -2.02
N THR A 211 14.97 3.28 -1.09
CA THR A 211 16.41 3.06 -0.93
C THR A 211 16.71 1.94 0.07
N GLU A 212 17.92 1.36 -0.03
CA GLU A 212 18.38 0.31 0.89
C GLU A 212 18.30 0.77 2.35
N ASP A 213 18.80 1.97 2.63
CA ASP A 213 18.81 2.55 3.98
C ASP A 213 17.40 2.72 4.56
N ALA A 214 16.44 3.15 3.74
CA ALA A 214 15.05 3.32 4.17
C ALA A 214 14.38 1.96 4.46
N HIS A 215 14.62 0.95 3.62
CA HIS A 215 14.14 -0.41 3.88
C HIS A 215 14.83 -1.05 5.09
N ALA A 216 16.13 -0.82 5.31
CA ALA A 216 16.84 -1.34 6.47
C ALA A 216 16.40 -0.66 7.79
N ALA A 217 16.00 0.61 7.72
CA ALA A 217 15.38 1.30 8.83
C ALA A 217 13.96 0.80 9.15
N TYR A 218 13.30 0.14 8.18
CA TYR A 218 12.00 -0.48 8.34
C TYR A 218 12.16 -1.91 8.87
N VAL A 219 11.70 -2.18 10.09
CA VAL A 219 11.73 -3.53 10.65
C VAL A 219 10.34 -4.15 10.53
N TRP A 220 10.21 -5.15 9.66
CA TRP A 220 8.95 -5.84 9.41
C TRP A 220 8.46 -6.51 10.70
N GLY A 221 7.35 -6.02 11.26
CA GLY A 221 6.68 -6.65 12.40
C GLY A 221 7.48 -6.67 13.71
N GLN A 222 8.38 -5.71 13.95
CA GLN A 222 9.03 -5.54 15.26
C GLN A 222 9.04 -4.07 15.70
N PRO A 223 8.93 -3.80 17.02
CA PRO A 223 9.31 -2.50 17.56
C PRO A 223 10.82 -2.28 17.37
N MET A 224 11.20 -1.06 16.99
CA MET A 224 12.62 -0.69 16.82
C MET A 224 13.41 -0.82 18.15
N PRO A 225 14.72 -1.17 18.11
CA PRO A 225 15.54 -1.33 19.31
C PRO A 225 16.01 -0.01 19.95
N TRP A 226 15.54 1.14 19.47
CA TRP A 226 16.06 2.43 19.90
C TRP A 226 15.16 3.10 20.92
N GLY A 227 15.25 2.58 22.15
CA GLY A 227 14.85 3.24 23.39
C GLY A 227 15.91 2.91 24.44
N HIS A 228 16.66 3.93 24.86
CA HIS A 228 17.82 3.87 25.76
C HIS A 228 17.73 2.82 26.90
N GLY A 229 18.53 1.77 26.79
CA GLY A 229 19.35 1.23 27.86
C GLY A 229 20.79 1.29 27.37
N GLU A 230 21.71 1.73 28.23
CA GLU A 230 23.12 1.95 27.93
C GLU A 230 23.73 0.84 27.04
N ARG A 231 24.33 1.23 25.91
CA ARG A 231 25.29 0.36 25.22
C ARG A 231 26.54 0.36 26.08
N ASP A 232 26.77 -0.73 26.80
CA ASP A 232 28.06 -1.02 27.38
C ASP A 232 29.11 -1.09 26.26
N ALA A 233 30.26 -0.46 26.49
CA ALA A 233 31.33 -0.27 25.52
C ALA A 233 32.15 -1.53 25.22
N ASP A 234 31.60 -2.72 25.48
CA ASP A 234 32.33 -4.00 25.41
C ASP A 234 31.98 -4.87 24.17
N ASP A 235 30.99 -4.47 23.36
CA ASP A 235 30.48 -5.30 22.24
C ASP A 235 31.22 -5.08 20.89
N ASP A 236 32.25 -4.22 20.86
CA ASP A 236 33.07 -3.99 19.66
C ASP A 236 34.14 -5.09 19.42
N SER A 237 34.21 -6.11 20.29
CA SER A 237 35.22 -7.17 20.17
C SER A 237 34.78 -8.40 19.36
N GLU A 238 33.48 -8.73 19.29
CA GLU A 238 33.00 -9.91 18.55
C GLU A 238 32.85 -9.67 17.03
N MET A 239 32.55 -8.44 16.62
CA MET A 239 32.42 -8.11 15.18
C MET A 239 33.77 -8.00 14.44
N ALA A 240 34.89 -7.92 15.15
CA ALA A 240 36.22 -7.91 14.55
C ALA A 240 36.75 -9.31 14.22
N GLU A 241 36.18 -10.37 14.80
CA GLU A 241 36.61 -11.75 14.58
C GLU A 241 35.85 -12.44 13.43
N LEU A 242 34.61 -12.04 13.15
CA LEU A 242 33.80 -12.55 12.03
C LEU A 242 34.24 -12.04 10.64
N LEU A 243 35.10 -11.02 10.57
CA LEU A 243 35.67 -10.49 9.32
C LEU A 243 37.07 -11.05 9.00
N ARG A 244 37.52 -12.12 9.68
CA ARG A 244 38.82 -12.77 9.44
C ARG A 244 38.76 -14.25 9.01
N CYS A 245 37.62 -14.72 8.50
CA CYS A 245 37.51 -16.04 7.86
C CYS A 245 37.06 -15.90 6.40
#